data_AF-A0A5N6KBV7-F1
#
_entry.id   AF-A0A5N6KBV7-F1
#
_cell.length_a   1.000
_cell.length_b   1.000
_cell.length_c   1.000
_cell.angle_alpha   90.00
_cell.angle_beta   90.00
_cell.angle_gamma   90.00
#
_symmetry.space_group_name_H-M   'P 1'
#
loop_
_entity.id
_entity.type
_entity.pdbx_description
1 polymer ?
#
loop_
_entity_poly.entity_id
_entity_poly.type
_entity_poly.pdbx_seq_one_letter_code
_entity_poly.pdbx_strand_id
1 'polypeptide(L)'
;MLGAATPALAINVSRAGGIGFLAGRNNMTDIHEKLKATTSLIATHDIKNHHFETSDRLPIGIGFQNWDCKIDLALEATEKHRPSAIWLYAPKKTEDLKEWARGLRSVSNGKVSVWVQVETVKEAMDAIDTADPDVLVIRGSDAGGHGLARSASIISLLPEVADILEDRNRDLQSLPLLAA
;
A
#
# COMPACT_ATOMS: atom_id res chain seq x y z
N MET A 1 2.24 1.59 9.78
CA MET A 1 2.29 1.59 11.25
C MET A 1 1.85 2.94 11.80
N LEU A 2 0.63 3.02 12.36
CA LEU A 2 0.12 4.27 12.93
C LEU A 2 0.94 4.66 14.18
N GLY A 3 1.35 5.93 14.27
CA GLY A 3 2.16 6.43 15.39
C GLY A 3 3.67 6.17 15.31
N ALA A 4 4.12 5.25 14.43
CA ALA A 4 5.54 4.93 14.26
C ALA A 4 6.10 5.30 12.88
N ALA A 5 5.28 5.29 11.82
CA ALA A 5 5.72 5.64 10.47
C ALA A 5 5.90 7.16 10.31
N THR A 6 7.14 7.64 10.42
CA THR A 6 7.51 9.05 10.28
C THR A 6 8.02 9.38 8.86
N PRO A 7 8.00 10.66 8.45
CA PRO A 7 8.66 11.12 7.22
C PRO A 7 10.13 10.69 7.10
N ALA A 8 10.89 10.82 8.19
CA ALA A 8 12.30 10.42 8.21
C ALA A 8 12.47 8.91 8.01
N LEU A 9 11.63 8.09 8.64
CA LEU A 9 11.67 6.64 8.46
C LEU A 9 11.34 6.26 7.00
N ALA A 10 10.24 6.79 6.45
CA ALA A 10 9.84 6.47 5.09
C ALA A 10 10.93 6.83 4.07
N ILE A 11 11.50 8.04 4.18
CA ILE A 11 12.58 8.47 3.29
C ILE A 11 13.84 7.62 3.44
N ASN A 12 14.26 7.28 4.65
CA ASN A 12 15.47 6.49 4.84
C ASN A 12 15.31 5.05 4.33
N VAL A 13 14.12 4.45 4.43
CA VAL A 13 13.80 3.16 3.79
C VAL A 13 13.92 3.29 2.27
N SER A 14 13.34 4.33 1.69
CA SER A 14 13.43 4.56 0.25
C SER A 14 14.88 4.77 -0.19
N ARG A 15 15.66 5.58 0.53
CA ARG A 15 17.09 5.81 0.25
C ARG A 15 17.93 4.54 0.29
N ALA A 16 17.56 3.57 1.12
CA ALA A 16 18.21 2.27 1.18
C ALA A 16 17.83 1.33 0.03
N GLY A 17 16.99 1.77 -0.92
CA GLY A 17 16.55 1.01 -2.09
C GLY A 17 15.21 0.30 -1.91
N GLY A 18 14.54 0.46 -0.77
CA GLY A 18 13.18 -0.05 -0.54
C GLY A 18 12.09 0.95 -0.92
N ILE A 19 10.87 0.70 -0.43
CA ILE A 19 9.77 1.68 -0.46
C ILE A 19 9.29 1.95 0.96
N GLY A 20 9.49 3.19 1.43
CA GLY A 20 8.99 3.62 2.73
C GLY A 20 7.52 4.02 2.68
N PHE A 21 6.76 3.72 3.73
CA PHE A 21 5.35 4.06 3.83
C PHE A 21 5.06 5.05 4.95
N LEU A 22 4.22 6.04 4.66
CA LEU A 22 3.54 6.86 5.67
C LEU A 22 2.22 6.22 6.09
N ALA A 23 1.82 6.43 7.35
CA ALA A 23 0.47 6.06 7.79
C ALA A 23 -0.51 7.19 7.47
N GLY A 24 -1.40 6.95 6.51
CA GLY A 24 -2.55 7.79 6.21
C GLY A 24 -3.58 7.68 7.34
N ARG A 25 -3.90 8.83 7.94
CA ARG A 25 -4.92 8.94 9.00
C ARG A 25 -6.21 9.51 8.42
N ASN A 26 -7.26 9.50 9.23
CA ASN A 26 -8.51 10.22 8.96
C ASN A 26 -8.39 11.76 9.08
N ASN A 27 -7.18 12.32 9.27
CA ASN A 27 -6.92 13.76 9.37
C ASN A 27 -6.03 14.24 8.19
N MET A 28 -6.61 15.05 7.31
CA MET A 28 -5.94 15.62 6.14
C MET A 28 -4.76 16.54 6.49
N THR A 29 -4.87 17.30 7.59
CA THR A 29 -3.81 18.22 7.99
C THR A 29 -2.55 17.45 8.36
N ASP A 30 -2.69 16.36 9.14
CA ASP A 30 -1.56 15.50 9.55
C ASP A 30 -0.87 14.85 8.33
N ILE A 31 -1.64 14.35 7.35
CA ILE A 31 -1.05 13.71 6.18
C ILE A 31 -0.35 14.73 5.27
N HIS A 32 -0.94 15.91 5.08
CA HIS A 32 -0.35 16.97 4.28
C HIS A 32 0.95 17.48 4.90
N GLU A 33 0.97 17.70 6.21
CA GLU A 33 2.19 18.11 6.93
C GLU A 33 3.29 17.07 6.82
N LYS A 34 2.97 15.78 7.00
CA LYS A 34 3.92 14.68 6.83
C LYS A 34 4.46 14.60 5.40
N LEU A 35 3.61 14.77 4.38
CA LEU A 35 4.02 14.75 2.97
C LEU A 35 4.87 15.97 2.61
N LYS A 36 4.57 17.14 3.15
CA LYS A 36 5.40 18.35 3.01
C LYS A 36 6.77 18.17 3.67
N ALA A 37 6.81 17.61 4.88
CA ALA A 37 8.06 17.29 5.56
C ALA A 37 8.88 16.26 4.76
N THR A 38 8.22 15.23 4.22
CA THR A 38 8.81 14.20 3.36
C THR A 38 9.48 14.83 2.13
N THR A 39 8.76 15.71 1.43
CA THR A 39 9.27 16.42 0.23
C THR A 39 10.46 17.31 0.57
N SER A 40 10.40 18.00 1.72
CA SER A 40 11.51 18.86 2.20
C SER A 40 12.76 18.04 2.55
N LEU A 41 12.58 16.85 3.13
CA LEU A 41 13.69 15.93 3.45
C LEU A 41 14.35 15.35 2.19
N ILE A 42 13.58 15.15 1.11
CA ILE A 42 14.13 14.77 -0.19
C ILE A 42 15.00 15.90 -0.75
N ALA A 43 14.47 17.14 -0.77
CA ALA A 43 15.16 18.29 -1.35
C ALA A 43 16.46 18.69 -0.61
N THR A 44 16.56 18.42 0.69
CA THR A 44 17.71 18.82 1.52
C THR A 44 18.90 17.87 1.48
N HIS A 45 18.71 16.64 1.00
CA HIS A 45 19.78 15.64 0.95
C HIS A 45 20.04 15.25 -0.50
N ASP A 46 21.03 15.92 -1.06
CA ASP A 46 21.57 15.76 -2.42
C ASP A 46 22.35 14.44 -2.54
N ILE A 47 21.64 13.31 -2.48
CA ILE A 47 22.19 12.03 -2.91
C ILE A 47 21.49 11.68 -4.21
N LYS A 48 22.27 11.78 -5.29
CA LYS A 48 22.02 11.28 -6.64
C LYS A 48 21.75 9.77 -6.63
N ASN A 49 20.70 9.33 -5.96
CA ASN A 49 20.08 8.06 -6.26
C ASN A 49 19.33 8.31 -7.56
N HIS A 50 19.97 8.02 -8.70
CA HIS A 50 19.39 8.16 -10.03
C HIS A 50 18.02 7.48 -10.18
N HIS A 51 17.68 6.53 -9.28
CA HIS A 51 16.35 5.94 -9.15
C HIS A 51 15.23 6.94 -8.83
N PHE A 52 15.52 8.07 -8.17
CA PHE A 52 14.51 9.07 -7.79
C PHE A 52 14.41 10.23 -8.79
N GLU A 53 15.45 10.49 -9.57
CA GLU A 53 15.51 11.63 -10.50
C GLU A 53 14.63 11.43 -11.75
N THR A 54 14.26 10.19 -12.07
CA THR A 54 13.50 9.86 -13.29
C THR A 54 11.99 9.70 -13.07
N SER A 55 11.50 9.82 -11.84
CA SER A 55 10.10 9.56 -11.49
C SER A 55 9.33 10.87 -11.24
N ASP A 56 8.15 11.00 -11.85
CA ASP A 56 7.20 12.09 -11.59
C ASP A 56 6.39 11.89 -10.30
N ARG A 57 6.88 11.01 -9.41
CA ARG A 57 6.23 10.56 -8.18
C ARG A 57 7.19 10.58 -7.00
N LEU A 58 6.63 10.81 -5.80
CA LEU A 58 7.37 10.66 -4.56
C LEU A 58 7.72 9.18 -4.35
N PRO A 59 8.96 8.84 -3.98
CA PRO A 59 9.42 7.46 -3.82
C PRO A 59 8.99 6.83 -2.50
N ILE A 60 7.77 7.12 -2.06
CA ILE A 60 7.16 6.60 -0.85
C ILE A 60 5.77 6.09 -1.18
N GLY A 61 5.25 5.24 -0.32
CA GLY A 61 3.84 4.88 -0.31
C GLY A 61 3.07 5.53 0.85
N ILE A 62 1.76 5.40 0.80
CA ILE A 62 0.85 5.80 1.88
C ILE A 62 -0.09 4.64 2.18
N GLY A 63 -0.17 4.22 3.44
CA GLY A 63 -1.11 3.18 3.89
C GLY A 63 -2.38 3.78 4.48
N PHE A 64 -3.55 3.30 4.06
CA PHE A 64 -4.85 3.72 4.54
C PHE A 64 -5.62 2.56 5.17
N GLN A 65 -6.20 2.81 6.35
CA GLN A 65 -7.18 1.91 6.97
C GLN A 65 -8.56 2.24 6.41
N ASN A 66 -9.10 1.38 5.55
CA ASN A 66 -10.31 1.64 4.78
C ASN A 66 -11.58 1.74 5.65
N TRP A 67 -11.60 1.11 6.82
CA TRP A 67 -12.75 1.19 7.73
C TRP A 67 -12.92 2.55 8.43
N ASP A 68 -11.82 3.30 8.62
CA ASP A 68 -11.80 4.59 9.35
C ASP A 68 -11.46 5.79 8.44
N CYS A 69 -10.65 5.57 7.40
CA CYS A 69 -10.27 6.63 6.48
C CYS A 69 -11.34 6.87 5.43
N LYS A 70 -11.66 8.14 5.15
CA LYS A 70 -12.54 8.52 4.03
C LYS A 70 -11.77 8.44 2.71
N ILE A 71 -12.38 7.83 1.70
CA ILE A 71 -11.79 7.68 0.36
C ILE A 71 -11.32 9.01 -0.22
N ASP A 72 -12.11 10.09 -0.08
CA ASP A 72 -11.76 11.43 -0.59
C ASP A 72 -10.39 11.92 -0.09
N LEU A 73 -10.02 11.56 1.15
CA LEU A 73 -8.74 11.94 1.72
C LEU A 73 -7.58 11.24 1.00
N ALA A 74 -7.76 9.97 0.65
CA ALA A 74 -6.77 9.20 -0.09
C ALA A 74 -6.67 9.66 -1.54
N LEU A 75 -7.80 10.02 -2.17
CA LEU A 75 -7.83 10.56 -3.53
C LEU A 75 -7.08 11.89 -3.61
N GLU A 76 -7.42 12.84 -2.73
CA GLU A 76 -6.75 14.15 -2.68
C GLU A 76 -5.25 14.01 -2.39
N ALA A 77 -4.86 13.17 -1.42
CA ALA A 77 -3.46 12.93 -1.12
C ALA A 77 -2.70 12.32 -2.32
N THR A 78 -3.35 11.40 -3.05
CA THR A 78 -2.76 10.74 -4.22
C THR A 78 -2.58 11.71 -5.38
N GLU A 79 -3.60 12.52 -5.67
CA GLU A 79 -3.58 13.51 -6.75
C GLU A 79 -2.52 14.59 -6.48
N LYS A 80 -2.53 15.15 -5.28
CA LYS A 80 -1.70 16.29 -4.90
C LYS A 80 -0.23 15.93 -4.69
N HIS A 81 0.04 14.80 -4.04
CA HIS A 81 1.40 14.44 -3.63
C HIS A 81 2.03 13.33 -4.45
N ARG A 82 1.26 12.65 -5.32
CA ARG A 82 1.76 11.67 -6.28
C ARG A 82 2.69 10.62 -5.64
N PRO A 83 2.28 9.90 -4.57
CA PRO A 83 3.08 8.81 -4.01
C PRO A 83 3.26 7.69 -5.04
N SER A 84 4.28 6.85 -4.88
CA SER A 84 4.53 5.72 -5.79
C SER A 84 3.54 4.56 -5.57
N ALA A 85 3.11 4.35 -4.32
CA ALA A 85 2.19 3.28 -3.97
C ALA A 85 1.14 3.72 -2.94
N ILE A 86 -0.04 3.11 -2.99
CA ILE A 86 -1.06 3.19 -1.96
C ILE A 86 -1.33 1.81 -1.42
N TRP A 87 -1.25 1.65 -0.10
CA TRP A 87 -1.50 0.39 0.60
C TRP A 87 -2.88 0.44 1.27
N LEU A 88 -3.77 -0.46 0.86
CA LEU A 88 -5.14 -0.56 1.37
C LEU A 88 -5.23 -1.70 2.39
N TYR A 89 -5.85 -1.43 3.53
CA TYR A 89 -5.98 -2.37 4.63
C TYR A 89 -7.32 -2.23 5.36
N ALA A 90 -7.89 -3.37 5.77
CA ALA A 90 -9.09 -3.48 6.59
C ALA A 90 -10.30 -2.71 6.03
N PRO A 91 -10.79 -3.06 4.82
CA PRO A 91 -12.07 -2.58 4.35
C PRO A 91 -13.21 -3.12 5.22
N LYS A 92 -14.34 -2.40 5.28
CA LYS A 92 -15.53 -2.92 5.99
C LYS A 92 -16.10 -4.13 5.26
N LYS A 93 -16.03 -4.08 3.93
CA LYS A 93 -16.37 -5.16 3.02
C LYS A 93 -15.37 -5.19 1.88
N THR A 94 -14.97 -6.36 1.40
CA THR A 94 -13.99 -6.47 0.31
C THR A 94 -14.44 -5.69 -0.93
N GLU A 95 -15.75 -5.66 -1.21
CA GLU A 95 -16.36 -4.92 -2.31
C GLU A 95 -16.06 -3.41 -2.28
N ASP A 96 -15.83 -2.84 -1.09
CA ASP A 96 -15.48 -1.42 -0.94
C ASP A 96 -14.15 -1.11 -1.66
N LEU A 97 -13.23 -2.08 -1.75
CA LEU A 97 -11.92 -1.90 -2.41
C LEU A 97 -12.07 -1.52 -3.89
N LYS A 98 -13.18 -1.88 -4.55
CA LYS A 98 -13.44 -1.52 -5.95
C LYS A 98 -13.46 -0.01 -6.13
N GLU A 99 -14.14 0.70 -5.24
CA GLU A 99 -14.24 2.15 -5.30
C GLU A 99 -12.89 2.81 -5.02
N TRP A 100 -12.16 2.29 -4.02
CA TRP A 100 -10.82 2.74 -3.69
C TRP A 100 -9.84 2.58 -4.86
N ALA A 101 -9.70 1.37 -5.40
CA ALA A 101 -8.78 1.09 -6.49
C ALA A 101 -9.12 1.91 -7.74
N ARG A 102 -10.41 1.98 -8.12
CA ARG A 102 -10.86 2.77 -9.27
C ARG A 102 -10.58 4.25 -9.08
N GLY A 103 -10.91 4.81 -7.92
CA GLY A 103 -10.68 6.22 -7.62
C GLY A 103 -9.20 6.58 -7.65
N LEU A 104 -8.36 5.78 -7.00
CA LEU A 104 -6.90 5.96 -6.94
C LEU A 104 -6.28 5.92 -8.33
N ARG A 105 -6.66 4.95 -9.17
CA ARG A 105 -6.20 4.88 -10.56
C ARG A 105 -6.69 6.06 -11.38
N SER A 106 -7.93 6.50 -11.19
CA SER A 106 -8.50 7.66 -11.89
C SER A 106 -7.71 8.94 -11.61
N VAL A 107 -7.51 9.31 -10.33
CA VAL A 107 -6.82 10.57 -9.97
C VAL A 107 -5.31 10.55 -10.25
N SER A 108 -4.76 9.37 -10.54
CA SER A 108 -3.34 9.15 -10.75
C SER A 108 -2.98 8.83 -12.20
N ASN A 109 -3.96 8.82 -13.11
CA ASN A 109 -3.87 8.35 -14.49
C ASN A 109 -3.25 6.94 -14.61
N GLY A 110 -3.65 6.05 -13.69
CA GLY A 110 -3.17 4.66 -13.63
C GLY A 110 -1.72 4.49 -13.18
N LYS A 111 -1.02 5.57 -12.81
CA LYS A 111 0.41 5.51 -12.50
C LYS A 111 0.71 5.16 -11.03
N VAL A 112 -0.27 5.20 -10.13
CA VAL A 112 -0.05 4.80 -8.73
C VAL A 112 -0.19 3.28 -8.61
N SER A 113 0.74 2.63 -7.91
CA SER A 113 0.63 1.20 -7.61
C SER A 113 -0.33 1.00 -6.44
N VAL A 114 -1.35 0.15 -6.59
CA VAL A 114 -2.34 -0.17 -5.56
C VAL A 114 -1.99 -1.50 -4.92
N TRP A 115 -1.63 -1.47 -3.64
CA TRP A 115 -1.26 -2.62 -2.83
C TRP A 115 -2.44 -2.96 -1.92
N VAL A 116 -2.83 -4.23 -1.86
CA VAL A 116 -3.96 -4.66 -1.03
C VAL A 116 -3.48 -5.71 -0.03
N GLN A 117 -3.72 -5.45 1.24
CA GLN A 117 -3.38 -6.37 2.32
C GLN A 117 -4.53 -7.32 2.63
N VAL A 118 -4.21 -8.60 2.73
CA VAL A 118 -5.13 -9.71 2.98
C VAL A 118 -4.56 -10.65 4.04
N GLU A 119 -5.43 -11.31 4.80
CA GLU A 119 -5.06 -12.18 5.94
C GLU A 119 -5.62 -13.61 5.78
N THR A 120 -6.31 -13.88 4.68
CA THR A 120 -6.80 -15.21 4.29
C THR A 120 -6.72 -15.42 2.78
N VAL A 121 -6.69 -16.68 2.36
CA VAL A 121 -6.84 -17.07 0.95
C VAL A 121 -8.10 -16.47 0.33
N LYS A 122 -9.23 -16.55 1.03
CA LYS A 122 -10.50 -16.02 0.51
C LYS A 122 -10.41 -14.52 0.24
N GLU A 123 -9.85 -13.75 1.18
CA GLU A 123 -9.65 -12.31 0.99
C GLU A 123 -8.70 -12.01 -0.18
N ALA A 124 -7.65 -12.81 -0.38
CA ALA A 124 -6.76 -12.68 -1.54
C ALA A 124 -7.53 -12.82 -2.85
N MET A 125 -8.38 -13.85 -2.97
CA MET A 125 -9.18 -14.08 -4.17
C MET A 125 -10.21 -12.98 -4.41
N ASP A 126 -10.93 -12.60 -3.37
CA ASP A 126 -11.93 -11.53 -3.46
C ASP A 126 -11.27 -10.18 -3.81
N ALA A 127 -10.08 -9.89 -3.26
CA ALA A 127 -9.34 -8.67 -3.54
C ALA A 127 -8.87 -8.60 -5.01
N ILE A 128 -8.42 -9.72 -5.58
CA ILE A 128 -8.05 -9.78 -7.01
C ILE A 128 -9.26 -9.45 -7.88
N ASP A 129 -10.38 -10.12 -7.65
CA ASP A 129 -11.58 -9.95 -8.47
C ASP A 129 -12.19 -8.55 -8.34
N THR A 130 -12.01 -7.92 -7.19
CA THR A 130 -12.67 -6.65 -6.86
C THR A 130 -11.82 -5.44 -7.18
N ALA A 131 -10.51 -5.52 -6.92
CA ALA A 131 -9.62 -4.36 -6.89
C ALA A 131 -8.47 -4.45 -7.91
N ASP A 132 -8.22 -5.62 -8.51
CA ASP A 132 -7.12 -5.85 -9.46
C ASP A 132 -5.79 -5.28 -8.93
N PRO A 133 -5.28 -5.75 -7.78
CA PRO A 133 -4.14 -5.13 -7.10
C PRO A 133 -2.86 -5.25 -7.94
N ASP A 134 -1.99 -4.25 -7.83
CA ASP A 134 -0.65 -4.31 -8.40
C ASP A 134 0.32 -5.15 -7.54
N VAL A 135 0.02 -5.28 -6.24
CA VAL A 135 0.71 -6.13 -5.27
C VAL A 135 -0.29 -6.65 -4.24
N LEU A 136 -0.24 -7.94 -3.93
CA LEU A 136 -0.92 -8.50 -2.76
C LEU A 136 0.03 -8.56 -1.57
N VAL A 137 -0.37 -7.95 -0.47
CA VAL A 137 0.35 -8.08 0.79
C VAL A 137 -0.29 -9.17 1.64
N ILE A 138 0.43 -10.27 1.82
CA ILE A 138 -0.02 -11.43 2.56
C ILE A 138 0.44 -11.30 4.00
N ARG A 139 -0.50 -11.05 4.91
CA ARG A 139 -0.18 -10.85 6.32
C ARG A 139 -0.52 -12.09 7.15
N GLY A 140 0.49 -12.67 7.79
CA GLY A 140 0.31 -13.79 8.71
C GLY A 140 -0.16 -13.35 10.10
N SER A 141 -0.62 -14.32 10.90
CA SER A 141 -0.98 -14.11 12.31
C SER A 141 0.22 -13.71 13.20
N ASP A 142 1.44 -13.92 12.73
CA ASP A 142 2.68 -13.54 13.43
C ASP A 142 2.97 -12.03 13.39
N ALA A 143 2.28 -11.29 12.52
CA ALA A 143 2.51 -9.88 12.30
C ALA A 143 2.01 -9.00 13.45
N GLY A 144 2.78 -7.96 13.80
CA GLY A 144 2.37 -6.97 14.81
C GLY A 144 1.15 -6.13 14.37
N GLY A 145 0.48 -5.49 15.33
CA GLY A 145 -0.67 -4.62 15.09
C GLY A 145 -2.02 -5.36 15.08
N HIS A 146 -3.06 -4.72 14.54
CA HIS A 146 -4.41 -5.29 14.45
C HIS A 146 -4.47 -6.36 13.36
N GLY A 147 -5.17 -7.46 13.59
CA GLY A 147 -5.42 -8.52 12.61
C GLY A 147 -6.69 -9.28 12.88
N LEU A 148 -6.94 -10.30 12.06
CA LEU A 148 -8.04 -11.22 12.26
C LEU A 148 -7.87 -11.98 13.57
N ALA A 149 -8.99 -12.26 14.24
CA ALA A 149 -9.01 -13.11 15.42
C ALA A 149 -8.57 -14.56 15.12
N ARG A 150 -8.66 -14.97 13.84
CA ARG A 150 -8.22 -16.27 13.34
C ARG A 150 -7.63 -16.07 11.94
N SER A 151 -6.32 -16.29 11.82
CA SER A 151 -5.59 -16.34 10.56
C SER A 151 -4.43 -17.33 10.68
N ALA A 152 -3.94 -17.80 9.53
CA ALA A 152 -2.78 -18.67 9.48
C ALA A 152 -1.49 -17.87 9.68
N SER A 153 -0.44 -18.54 10.15
CA SER A 153 0.93 -17.99 10.14
C SER A 153 1.37 -17.71 8.71
N ILE A 154 2.31 -16.77 8.53
CA ILE A 154 2.83 -16.43 7.20
C ILE A 154 3.43 -17.64 6.47
N ILE A 155 3.98 -18.61 7.23
CA ILE A 155 4.61 -19.81 6.67
C ILE A 155 3.61 -20.71 5.95
N SER A 156 2.33 -20.65 6.33
CA SER A 156 1.23 -21.40 5.71
C SER A 156 0.46 -20.54 4.72
N LEU A 157 0.13 -19.30 5.12
CA LEU A 157 -0.73 -18.44 4.32
C LEU A 157 -0.10 -18.05 2.98
N LEU A 158 1.20 -17.71 2.96
CA LEU A 158 1.89 -17.31 1.74
C LEU A 158 1.90 -18.41 0.67
N PRO A 159 2.38 -19.65 0.96
CA PRO A 159 2.34 -20.71 -0.04
C PRO A 159 0.92 -21.11 -0.43
N GLU A 160 -0.05 -21.14 0.50
CA GLU A 160 -1.45 -21.44 0.14
C GLU A 160 -2.03 -20.43 -0.85
N VAL A 161 -1.73 -19.13 -0.69
CA VAL A 161 -2.14 -18.10 -1.66
C VAL A 161 -1.40 -18.30 -2.99
N ALA A 162 -0.09 -18.54 -2.96
CA ALA A 162 0.69 -18.74 -4.18
C ALA A 162 0.18 -19.92 -5.02
N ASP A 163 -0.05 -21.08 -4.39
CA ASP A 163 -0.54 -22.29 -5.06
C ASP A 163 -1.89 -22.04 -5.75
N ILE A 164 -2.81 -21.34 -5.07
CA ILE A 164 -4.13 -21.04 -5.63
C ILE A 164 -4.07 -20.07 -6.81
N LEU A 165 -3.14 -19.12 -6.80
CA LEU A 165 -2.92 -18.22 -7.94
C LEU A 165 -2.33 -18.97 -9.15
N GLU A 166 -1.43 -19.92 -8.91
CA GLU A 166 -0.91 -20.79 -9.96
C GLU A 166 -2.01 -21.63 -10.60
N ASP A 167 -2.95 -22.17 -9.80
CA ASP A 167 -4.06 -22.98 -10.29
C ASP A 167 -5.10 -22.18 -11.09
N ARG A 168 -5.33 -20.91 -10.74
CA ARG A 168 -6.45 -20.14 -11.29
C ARG A 168 -6.19 -19.59 -12.70
N ASN A 169 -4.99 -19.11 -13.00
CA ASN A 169 -4.61 -18.67 -14.35
C ASN A 169 -3.11 -18.30 -14.45
N ARG A 170 -2.45 -18.57 -15.59
CA ARG A 170 -1.03 -18.19 -15.78
C ARG A 170 -0.78 -16.69 -15.71
N ASP A 171 -1.77 -15.87 -16.09
CA ASP A 171 -1.64 -14.42 -16.05
C ASP A 171 -1.61 -13.86 -14.61
N LEU A 172 -2.12 -14.61 -13.62
CA LEU A 172 -2.03 -14.23 -12.21
C LEU A 172 -0.69 -14.64 -11.57
N GLN A 173 0.12 -15.49 -12.22
CA GLN A 173 1.46 -15.86 -11.74
C GLN A 173 2.40 -14.65 -11.68
N SER A 174 2.13 -13.58 -12.44
CA SER A 174 2.92 -12.36 -12.37
C SER A 174 2.52 -11.40 -11.24
N LEU A 175 1.43 -11.66 -10.52
CA LEU A 175 1.00 -10.80 -9.41
C LEU A 175 1.99 -10.92 -8.24
N PRO A 176 2.73 -9.85 -7.89
CA PRO A 176 3.70 -9.93 -6.81
C PRO A 176 3.03 -10.16 -5.45
N LEU A 177 3.55 -11.13 -4.70
CA LEU A 177 3.16 -11.41 -3.33
C LEU A 177 4.21 -10.86 -2.36
N LEU A 178 3.80 -10.00 -1.43
CA LEU A 178 4.64 -9.45 -0.37
C LEU A 178 4.27 -10.09 0.96
N ALA A 179 5.20 -10.81 1.59
CA ALA A 179 4.98 -11.39 2.92
C ALA A 179 5.09 -10.31 4.02
N ALA A 180 4.15 -10.31 4.97
CA ALA A 180 4.08 -9.35 6.09
C ALA A 180 3.63 -9.97 7.42
#